data_AF-A0A143QG08-F1
#
_entry.id   AF-A0A143QG08-F1
#
_cell.length_a   1.000
_cell.length_b   1.000
_cell.length_c   1.000
_cell.angle_alpha   90.00
_cell.angle_beta   90.00
_cell.angle_gamma   90.00
#
_symmetry.space_group_name_H-M   'P 1'
#
loop_
_entity.id
_entity.type
_entity.pdbx_description
1 polymer ?
#
loop_
_entity_poly.entity_id
_entity_poly.type
_entity_poly.pdbx_seq_one_letter_code
_entity_poly.pdbx_strand_id
1 'polypeptide(L)'
;MIGGIIARLPEYGWPSALFARRDVLILTLATTGLPYTQIAALRACDVTADACLDALRVEAGRGVRTVTSLALAGTGISPRTVYQRWCEVLGHRTRYPSTRMLADALDAVDGTGLGGYDRYFDPAGKQPLSIPIDRWGHTPLAATPLTARAVAGIVRMHLDGRAPTHLQPTARSQHPEQIAAPDPVPRVLLDPGYYERGTLARRHAHGLLDGVDSVLADVETRADSLLEALVDFLESETARVPADTVE
;
A
#
# COMPACT_ATOMS: atom_id res chain seq x y z
N MET A 1 19.18 11.77 0.49
CA MET A 1 18.45 12.12 -0.75
C MET A 1 17.58 10.94 -1.16
N ILE A 2 16.31 11.18 -1.50
CA ILE A 2 15.30 10.13 -1.81
C ILE A 2 15.78 9.13 -2.88
N GLY A 3 16.50 9.58 -3.91
CA GLY A 3 17.04 8.70 -4.95
C GLY A 3 17.95 7.58 -4.42
N GLY A 4 18.79 7.87 -3.42
CA GLY A 4 19.62 6.85 -2.77
C GLY A 4 18.85 5.87 -1.90
N ILE A 5 17.64 6.23 -1.43
CA ILE A 5 16.74 5.30 -0.73
C ILE A 5 16.10 4.37 -1.76
N ILE A 6 15.57 4.93 -2.85
CA ILE A 6 14.97 4.17 -3.95
C ILE A 6 15.93 3.13 -4.49
N ALA A 7 17.20 3.50 -4.73
CA ALA A 7 18.22 2.61 -5.29
C ALA A 7 18.56 1.38 -4.40
N ARG A 8 18.11 1.35 -3.14
CA ARG A 8 18.32 0.23 -2.21
C ARG A 8 17.08 -0.62 -1.99
N LEU A 9 15.95 -0.27 -2.60
CA LEU A 9 14.72 -1.02 -2.40
C LEU A 9 14.77 -2.38 -3.10
N PRO A 10 14.17 -3.44 -2.53
CA PRO A 10 14.19 -4.77 -3.12
C PRO A 10 13.59 -4.79 -4.53
N GLU A 11 14.31 -5.33 -5.50
CA GLU A 11 13.80 -5.47 -6.87
C GLU A 11 13.14 -6.84 -7.12
N TYR A 12 13.41 -7.81 -6.25
CA TYR A 12 13.04 -9.21 -6.39
C TYR A 12 12.37 -9.77 -5.12
N GLY A 13 11.72 -10.92 -5.30
CA GLY A 13 11.09 -11.69 -4.24
C GLY A 13 9.66 -11.24 -3.94
N TRP A 14 8.77 -12.22 -3.77
CA TRP A 14 7.41 -11.99 -3.32
C TRP A 14 7.34 -11.84 -1.78
N PRO A 15 6.45 -10.99 -1.23
CA PRO A 15 5.82 -9.82 -1.84
C PRO A 15 6.73 -8.57 -1.85
N SER A 16 7.98 -8.66 -1.38
CA SER A 16 8.94 -7.54 -1.27
C SER A 16 9.02 -6.65 -2.52
N ALA A 17 9.18 -7.24 -3.71
CA ALA A 17 9.31 -6.50 -4.97
C ALA A 17 8.03 -5.71 -5.31
N LEU A 18 6.86 -6.25 -5.00
CA LEU A 18 5.58 -5.57 -5.22
C LEU A 18 5.46 -4.33 -4.30
N PHE A 19 5.78 -4.51 -3.02
CA PHE A 19 5.83 -3.41 -2.05
C PHE A 19 6.83 -2.34 -2.45
N ALA A 20 8.04 -2.75 -2.86
CA ALA A 20 9.07 -1.85 -3.33
C ALA A 20 8.59 -1.02 -4.54
N ARG A 21 7.96 -1.62 -5.56
CA ARG A 21 7.45 -0.87 -6.71
C ARG A 21 6.44 0.20 -6.32
N ARG A 22 5.51 -0.10 -5.41
CA ARG A 22 4.56 0.89 -4.87
C ARG A 22 5.29 2.02 -4.14
N ASP A 23 6.22 1.64 -3.27
CA ASP A 23 6.90 2.60 -2.40
C ASP A 23 7.87 3.49 -3.18
N VAL A 24 8.56 2.95 -4.19
CA VAL A 24 9.39 3.71 -5.13
C VAL A 24 8.55 4.76 -5.85
N LEU A 25 7.34 4.43 -6.31
CA LEU A 25 6.43 5.41 -6.90
C LEU A 25 6.04 6.50 -5.89
N ILE A 26 5.63 6.11 -4.68
CA ILE A 26 5.23 7.07 -3.63
C ILE A 26 6.38 8.01 -3.28
N LEU A 27 7.60 7.49 -3.14
CA LEU A 27 8.81 8.27 -2.87
C LEU A 27 9.15 9.20 -4.04
N THR A 28 8.99 8.73 -5.28
CA THR A 28 9.16 9.53 -6.50
C THR A 28 8.16 10.69 -6.51
N LEU A 29 6.88 10.43 -6.23
CA LEU A 29 5.84 11.46 -6.13
C LEU A 29 6.09 12.41 -4.97
N ALA A 30 6.63 11.96 -3.84
CA ALA A 30 6.98 12.83 -2.71
C ALA A 30 8.04 13.89 -3.07
N THR A 31 8.87 13.65 -4.10
CA THR A 31 9.83 14.67 -4.58
C THR A 31 9.18 15.89 -5.23
N THR A 32 7.90 15.81 -5.59
CA THR A 32 7.15 16.94 -6.15
C THR A 32 6.82 18.03 -5.12
N GLY A 33 7.00 17.73 -3.82
CA GLY A 33 6.61 18.62 -2.73
C GLY A 33 5.10 18.67 -2.45
N LEU A 34 4.29 17.85 -3.13
CA LEU A 34 2.86 17.78 -2.86
C LEU A 34 2.58 17.29 -1.43
N PRO A 35 1.54 17.81 -0.77
CA PRO A 35 1.11 17.27 0.50
C PRO A 35 0.65 15.82 0.34
N TYR A 36 0.86 14.99 1.37
CA TYR A 36 0.51 13.56 1.32
C TYR A 36 -0.98 13.30 1.08
N THR A 37 -1.85 14.26 1.42
CA THR A 37 -3.28 14.23 1.08
C THR A 37 -3.53 14.30 -0.43
N GLN A 38 -2.76 15.11 -1.16
CA GLN A 38 -2.86 15.19 -2.61
C GLN A 38 -2.22 13.96 -3.27
N ILE A 39 -1.08 13.48 -2.78
CA ILE A 39 -0.44 12.24 -3.28
C ILE A 39 -1.38 11.04 -3.14
N ALA A 40 -2.04 10.90 -1.98
CA ALA A 40 -3.01 9.85 -1.72
C ALA A 40 -4.25 9.91 -2.65
N ALA A 41 -4.65 11.13 -3.04
CA ALA A 41 -5.81 11.35 -3.88
C ALA A 41 -5.52 11.21 -5.40
N LEU A 42 -4.26 11.03 -5.80
CA LEU A 42 -3.89 10.93 -7.21
C LEU A 42 -4.55 9.74 -7.91
N ARG A 43 -5.10 10.02 -9.07
CA ARG A 43 -5.68 9.06 -10.01
C ARG A 43 -4.72 8.83 -11.17
N ALA A 44 -4.97 7.77 -11.94
CA ALA A 44 -4.19 7.50 -13.15
C ALA A 44 -4.14 8.71 -14.10
N CYS A 45 -5.28 9.38 -14.31
CA CYS A 45 -5.38 10.59 -15.15
C CYS A 45 -4.59 11.80 -14.65
N ASP A 46 -4.18 11.83 -13.38
CA ASP A 46 -3.50 12.98 -12.78
C ASP A 46 -1.98 12.93 -12.99
N VAL A 47 -1.44 11.83 -13.51
CA VAL A 47 0.01 11.62 -13.68
C VAL A 47 0.35 11.26 -15.12
N THR A 48 1.24 12.04 -15.71
CA THR A 48 1.75 11.81 -17.07
C THR A 48 3.26 11.86 -17.10
N ALA A 49 3.88 11.05 -17.96
CA ALA A 49 5.30 11.17 -18.23
C ALA A 49 5.57 12.48 -18.98
N ASP A 50 6.56 13.26 -18.54
CA ASP A 50 6.99 14.44 -19.29
C ASP A 50 7.60 13.98 -20.63
N ALA A 51 7.28 14.68 -21.73
CA ALA A 51 7.75 14.31 -23.06
C ALA A 51 9.23 14.67 -23.32
N CYS A 52 9.77 15.66 -22.60
CA CYS A 52 11.09 16.21 -22.82
C CYS A 52 12.08 15.82 -21.71
N LEU A 53 11.62 15.78 -20.45
CA LEU A 53 12.45 15.57 -19.27
C LEU A 53 12.18 14.21 -18.64
N ASP A 54 13.19 13.61 -17.99
CA ASP A 54 12.97 12.39 -17.22
C ASP A 54 12.28 12.65 -15.88
N ALA A 55 11.00 12.96 -15.98
CA ALA A 55 10.15 13.36 -14.88
C ALA A 55 8.69 12.98 -15.12
N LEU A 56 7.91 13.00 -14.06
CA LEU A 56 6.45 12.90 -14.11
C LEU A 56 5.86 14.28 -13.89
N ARG A 57 4.92 14.65 -14.75
CA ARG A 57 4.00 15.78 -14.53
C ARG A 57 2.83 15.28 -13.71
N VAL A 58 2.55 15.99 -12.63
CA VAL A 58 1.43 15.70 -11.74
C VAL A 58 0.48 16.89 -11.78
N GLU A 59 -0.74 16.64 -12.23
CA GLU A 59 -1.86 17.57 -12.18
C GLU A 59 -2.75 17.20 -11.00
N ALA A 60 -2.38 17.65 -9.81
CA ALA A 60 -3.18 17.39 -8.62
C ALA A 60 -4.43 18.29 -8.61
N GLY A 61 -5.51 17.78 -8.00
CA GLY A 61 -6.78 18.52 -7.88
C GLY A 61 -6.58 19.95 -7.38
N ARG A 62 -7.39 20.89 -7.92
CA ARG A 62 -7.27 22.36 -7.84
C ARG A 62 -6.30 23.03 -8.84
N GLY A 63 -5.83 22.30 -9.86
CA GLY A 63 -5.00 22.88 -10.93
C GLY A 63 -3.53 23.08 -10.54
N VAL A 64 -3.08 22.41 -9.46
CA VAL A 64 -1.67 22.40 -9.07
C VAL A 64 -0.91 21.54 -10.07
N ARG A 65 0.03 22.15 -10.78
CA ARG A 65 0.92 21.49 -11.72
C ARG A 65 2.31 21.47 -11.13
N THR A 66 2.85 20.27 -10.94
CA THR A 66 4.20 20.07 -10.44
C THR A 66 4.89 18.97 -11.23
N VAL A 67 6.20 18.89 -11.06
CA VAL A 67 7.07 17.94 -11.74
C VAL A 67 7.95 17.26 -10.70
N THR A 68 8.19 15.96 -10.85
CA THR A 68 9.11 15.23 -9.97
C THR A 68 10.51 15.83 -10.06
N SER A 69 11.26 15.78 -8.95
CA SER A 69 12.59 16.38 -8.89
C SER A 69 13.54 15.78 -9.93
N LEU A 70 14.14 16.63 -10.77
CA LEU A 70 15.15 16.24 -11.75
C LEU A 70 16.44 15.69 -11.09
N ALA A 71 16.63 15.92 -9.79
CA ALA A 71 17.75 15.36 -9.04
C ALA A 71 17.69 13.81 -8.95
N LEU A 72 16.52 13.19 -9.17
CA LEU A 72 16.38 11.73 -9.23
C LEU A 72 17.20 11.12 -10.35
N ALA A 73 17.26 11.78 -11.52
CA ALA A 73 18.06 11.32 -12.66
C ALA A 73 19.56 11.24 -12.30
N GLY A 74 20.05 12.18 -11.48
CA GLY A 74 21.43 12.16 -10.96
C GLY A 74 21.75 10.96 -10.04
N THR A 75 20.73 10.21 -9.62
CA THR A 75 20.87 8.96 -8.84
C THR A 75 20.62 7.70 -9.67
N GLY A 76 20.47 7.82 -10.99
CA GLY A 76 20.16 6.70 -11.89
C GLY A 76 18.69 6.24 -11.82
N ILE A 77 17.84 6.94 -11.08
CA ILE A 77 16.42 6.62 -10.94
C ILE A 77 15.64 7.42 -11.97
N SER A 78 14.99 6.72 -12.89
CA SER A 78 14.09 7.32 -13.89
C SER A 78 12.65 7.35 -13.38
N PRO A 79 12.06 8.54 -13.10
CA PRO A 79 10.66 8.65 -12.70
C PRO A 79 9.69 8.05 -13.73
N ARG A 80 10.00 8.16 -15.03
CA ARG A 80 9.20 7.56 -16.11
C ARG A 80 9.20 6.05 -16.04
N THR A 81 10.37 5.45 -15.82
CA THR A 81 10.51 4.00 -15.70
C THR A 81 9.80 3.48 -14.44
N VAL A 82 9.92 4.21 -13.32
CA VAL A 82 9.19 3.91 -12.08
C VAL A 82 7.68 3.90 -12.31
N TYR A 83 7.15 4.94 -12.95
CA TYR A 83 5.73 5.04 -13.25
C TYR A 83 5.26 3.92 -14.17
N GLN A 84 5.99 3.68 -15.27
CA GLN A 84 5.68 2.60 -16.21
C GLN A 84 5.62 1.24 -15.50
N ARG A 85 6.64 0.89 -14.70
CA ARG A 85 6.70 -0.39 -13.98
C ARG A 85 5.53 -0.56 -13.01
N TRP A 86 5.03 0.54 -12.44
CA TRP A 86 3.83 0.49 -11.60
C TRP A 86 2.54 0.34 -12.42
N CYS A 87 2.40 1.06 -13.54
CA CYS A 87 1.29 0.89 -14.47
C CYS A 87 1.21 -0.54 -15.00
N GLU A 88 2.34 -1.19 -15.26
CA GLU A 88 2.40 -2.60 -15.64
C GLU A 88 1.85 -3.52 -14.54
N VAL A 89 2.16 -3.27 -13.27
CA VAL A 89 1.59 -4.02 -12.14
C VAL A 89 0.07 -3.83 -12.08
N LEU A 90 -0.41 -2.59 -12.22
CA LEU A 90 -1.84 -2.29 -12.21
C LEU A 90 -2.56 -2.94 -13.41
N GLY A 91 -1.99 -2.85 -14.61
CA GLY A 91 -2.52 -3.47 -15.82
C GLY A 91 -2.50 -5.00 -15.76
N HIS A 92 -1.46 -5.61 -15.18
CA HIS A 92 -1.44 -7.04 -14.90
C HIS A 92 -2.61 -7.44 -14.00
N ARG A 93 -2.88 -6.69 -12.91
CA ARG A 93 -4.01 -6.97 -12.01
C ARG A 93 -5.37 -6.82 -12.71
N THR A 94 -5.53 -5.81 -13.56
CA THR A 94 -6.74 -5.62 -14.38
C THR A 94 -7.00 -6.82 -15.28
N ARG A 95 -5.94 -7.39 -15.88
CA ARG A 95 -6.05 -8.54 -16.77
C ARG A 95 -6.19 -9.87 -16.01
N TYR A 96 -5.46 -10.02 -14.91
CA TYR A 96 -5.35 -11.23 -14.10
C TYR A 96 -5.48 -10.88 -12.61
N PRO A 97 -6.69 -10.99 -12.02
CA PRO A 97 -6.92 -10.69 -10.59
C PRO A 97 -6.45 -11.83 -9.68
N SER A 98 -5.27 -12.39 -9.96
CA SER A 98 -4.63 -13.46 -9.20
C SER A 98 -3.30 -12.99 -8.64
N THR A 99 -3.24 -12.90 -7.31
CA THR A 99 -2.03 -12.54 -6.56
C THR A 99 -0.87 -13.51 -6.88
N ARG A 100 -1.17 -14.80 -7.06
CA ARG A 100 -0.16 -15.80 -7.42
C ARG A 100 0.40 -15.59 -8.84
N MET A 101 -0.46 -15.28 -9.81
CA MET A 101 0.02 -15.00 -11.16
C MET A 101 0.88 -13.74 -11.21
N LEU A 102 0.55 -12.72 -10.40
CA LEU A 102 1.40 -11.54 -10.28
C LEU A 102 2.75 -11.88 -9.61
N ALA A 103 2.76 -12.77 -8.61
CA ALA A 103 3.99 -13.25 -7.99
C ALA A 103 4.88 -13.98 -9.01
N ASP A 104 4.32 -14.96 -9.72
CA ASP A 104 5.04 -15.71 -10.76
C ASP A 104 5.56 -14.78 -11.87
N ALA A 105 4.78 -13.77 -12.25
CA ALA A 105 5.18 -12.78 -13.25
C ALA A 105 6.29 -11.86 -12.76
N LEU A 106 6.26 -11.45 -11.49
CA LEU A 106 7.33 -10.64 -10.87
C LEU A 106 8.62 -11.44 -10.68
N ASP A 107 8.53 -12.71 -10.32
CA ASP A 107 9.70 -13.59 -10.18
C ASP A 107 10.33 -13.94 -11.54
N ALA A 108 9.52 -13.95 -12.61
CA ALA A 108 10.02 -14.17 -13.98
C ALA A 108 10.76 -12.96 -14.58
N VAL A 109 10.53 -11.76 -14.04
CA VAL A 109 11.21 -10.54 -14.48
C VAL A 109 12.23 -10.15 -13.41
N ASP A 110 13.50 -10.47 -13.63
CA ASP A 110 14.63 -10.24 -12.70
C ASP A 110 14.81 -8.74 -12.33
N GLY A 111 13.90 -8.16 -11.55
CA GLY A 111 13.84 -6.73 -11.23
C GLY A 111 13.40 -5.82 -12.38
N THR A 112 13.17 -6.35 -13.58
CA THR A 112 12.76 -5.57 -14.76
C THR A 112 11.25 -5.33 -14.80
N GLY A 113 10.77 -4.50 -15.74
CA GLY A 113 9.33 -4.29 -15.93
C GLY A 113 8.63 -5.59 -16.32
N LEU A 114 7.34 -5.72 -15.98
CA LEU A 114 6.54 -6.88 -16.42
C LEU A 114 6.36 -6.90 -17.94
N GLY A 115 6.59 -5.77 -18.62
CA GLY A 115 6.63 -5.66 -20.07
C GLY A 115 5.26 -5.80 -20.72
N GLY A 116 4.76 -4.72 -21.31
CA GLY A 116 3.55 -4.74 -22.11
C GLY A 116 2.26 -4.95 -21.31
N TYR A 117 2.29 -5.00 -19.99
CA TYR A 117 1.06 -5.03 -19.17
C TYR A 117 0.46 -3.64 -18.96
N ASP A 118 1.25 -2.59 -19.18
CA ASP A 118 0.81 -1.20 -19.24
C ASP A 118 -0.31 -0.99 -20.28
N ARG A 119 -0.37 -1.80 -21.35
CA ARG A 119 -1.46 -1.77 -22.35
C ARG A 119 -2.85 -2.05 -21.75
N TYR A 120 -2.90 -2.73 -20.60
CA TYR A 120 -4.14 -3.06 -19.88
C TYR A 120 -4.46 -2.06 -18.76
N PHE A 121 -3.62 -1.05 -18.59
CA PHE A 121 -3.84 0.07 -17.69
C PHE A 121 -4.37 1.25 -18.49
N ASP A 122 -5.52 1.80 -18.09
CA ASP A 122 -6.06 3.02 -18.69
C ASP A 122 -5.43 4.26 -18.03
N PRO A 123 -4.52 4.99 -18.70
CA PRO A 123 -3.92 6.20 -18.15
C PRO A 123 -4.91 7.37 -18.04
N ALA A 124 -6.02 7.35 -18.78
CA ALA A 124 -7.10 8.33 -18.63
C ALA A 124 -8.11 7.93 -17.54
N GLY A 125 -7.91 6.76 -16.91
CA GLY A 125 -8.80 6.21 -15.90
C GLY A 125 -8.83 7.03 -14.61
N LYS A 126 -9.94 6.93 -13.88
CA LYS A 126 -10.12 7.58 -12.56
C LYS A 126 -9.71 6.71 -11.38
N GLN A 127 -9.12 5.55 -11.67
CA GLN A 127 -8.66 4.61 -10.65
C GLN A 127 -7.53 5.21 -9.80
N PRO A 128 -7.51 4.94 -8.48
CA PRO A 128 -6.47 5.46 -7.61
C PRO A 128 -5.11 4.90 -8.01
N LEU A 129 -4.08 5.75 -8.00
CA LEU A 129 -2.73 5.35 -8.37
C LEU A 129 -2.03 4.61 -7.23
N SER A 130 -2.29 5.02 -5.99
CA SER A 130 -1.72 4.40 -4.79
C SER A 130 -2.77 3.52 -4.11
N ILE A 131 -2.53 2.22 -4.02
CA ILE A 131 -3.49 1.25 -3.48
C ILE A 131 -2.91 0.50 -2.27
N PRO A 132 -3.73 0.12 -1.28
CA PRO A 132 -3.28 -0.66 -0.15
C PRO A 132 -2.89 -2.07 -0.60
N ILE A 133 -1.79 -2.56 -0.03
CA ILE A 133 -1.28 -3.91 -0.24
C ILE A 133 -1.14 -4.51 1.15
N ASP A 134 -1.77 -5.66 1.38
CA ASP A 134 -1.64 -6.38 2.63
C ASP A 134 -0.30 -7.12 2.70
N ARG A 135 0.00 -7.68 3.88
CA ARG A 135 1.29 -8.35 4.15
C ARG A 135 1.61 -9.53 3.21
N TRP A 136 0.66 -10.02 2.42
CA TRP A 136 0.84 -11.13 1.48
C TRP A 136 0.82 -10.69 0.01
N GLY A 137 0.72 -9.38 -0.27
CA GLY A 137 0.61 -8.84 -1.63
C GLY A 137 -0.82 -8.86 -2.19
N HIS A 138 -1.82 -9.17 -1.36
CA HIS A 138 -3.21 -9.01 -1.73
C HIS A 138 -3.64 -7.55 -1.59
N THR A 139 -4.64 -7.19 -2.36
CA THR A 139 -4.90 -5.81 -2.77
C THR A 139 -6.38 -5.77 -3.15
N PRO A 140 -7.18 -4.80 -2.64
CA PRO A 140 -8.64 -4.87 -2.72
C PRO A 140 -9.17 -5.07 -4.14
N LEU A 141 -10.24 -5.87 -4.28
CA LEU A 141 -10.93 -6.12 -5.56
C LEU A 141 -11.46 -4.81 -6.15
N ALA A 142 -12.13 -4.01 -5.32
CA ALA A 142 -12.45 -2.63 -5.65
C ALA A 142 -11.26 -1.74 -5.25
N ALA A 143 -10.61 -1.12 -6.24
CA ALA A 143 -9.45 -0.27 -5.99
C ALA A 143 -9.82 0.90 -5.06
N THR A 144 -9.20 0.93 -3.88
CA THR A 144 -9.34 2.00 -2.89
C THR A 144 -8.02 2.75 -2.79
N PRO A 145 -8.02 4.08 -2.69
CA PRO A 145 -6.79 4.84 -2.50
C PRO A 145 -6.17 4.54 -1.13
N LEU A 146 -4.83 4.61 -1.03
CA LEU A 146 -4.17 4.72 0.26
C LEU A 146 -4.64 5.99 1.00
N THR A 147 -4.71 5.92 2.32
CA THR A 147 -4.98 7.12 3.12
C THR A 147 -3.76 8.05 3.13
N ALA A 148 -3.97 9.35 3.31
CA ALA A 148 -2.89 10.33 3.44
C ALA A 148 -1.91 9.95 4.56
N ARG A 149 -2.43 9.42 5.67
CA ARG A 149 -1.64 8.91 6.80
C ARG A 149 -0.77 7.73 6.40
N ALA A 150 -1.29 6.79 5.61
CA ALA A 150 -0.51 5.65 5.12
C ALA A 150 0.61 6.09 4.17
N VAL A 151 0.33 7.01 3.25
CA VAL A 151 1.35 7.61 2.37
C VAL A 151 2.45 8.30 3.18
N ALA A 152 2.07 9.14 4.15
CA ALA A 152 3.02 9.81 5.04
C ALA A 152 3.86 8.80 5.84
N GLY A 153 3.22 7.76 6.37
CA GLY A 153 3.87 6.68 7.10
C GLY A 153 4.90 5.93 6.25
N ILE A 154 4.55 5.56 5.01
CA ILE A 154 5.47 4.92 4.07
C ILE A 154 6.68 5.81 3.81
N VAL A 155 6.46 7.08 3.45
CA VAL A 155 7.55 8.02 3.17
C VAL A 155 8.45 8.17 4.40
N ARG A 156 7.87 8.38 5.58
CA ARG A 156 8.63 8.54 6.83
C ARG A 156 9.43 7.29 7.18
N MET A 157 8.85 6.09 7.10
CA MET A 157 9.56 4.84 7.37
C MET A 157 10.78 4.67 6.45
N HIS A 158 10.66 5.02 5.18
CA HIS A 158 11.78 4.99 4.23
C HIS A 158 12.84 6.04 4.52
N LEU A 159 12.44 7.27 4.83
CA LEU A 159 13.37 8.35 5.22
C LEU A 159 14.13 8.01 6.51
N ASP A 160 13.45 7.38 7.47
CA ASP A 160 14.02 6.97 8.77
C ASP A 160 14.81 5.64 8.68
N GLY A 161 14.82 4.97 7.52
CA GLY A 161 15.47 3.67 7.34
C GLY A 161 14.80 2.52 8.10
N ARG A 162 13.51 2.65 8.43
CA ARG A 162 12.69 1.70 9.20
C ARG A 162 11.64 0.97 8.36
N ALA A 163 11.71 1.07 7.04
CA ALA A 163 10.75 0.41 6.16
C ALA A 163 10.82 -1.13 6.31
N PRO A 164 9.67 -1.82 6.44
CA PRO A 164 9.66 -3.28 6.57
C PRO A 164 10.25 -3.97 5.35
N THR A 165 11.13 -4.93 5.58
CA THR A 165 11.49 -5.92 4.57
C THR A 165 10.33 -6.90 4.48
N HIS A 166 9.42 -6.71 3.53
CA HIS A 166 8.18 -7.48 3.38
C HIS A 166 8.47 -8.93 2.93
N LEU A 167 9.06 -9.73 3.80
CA LEU A 167 9.43 -11.12 3.53
C LEU A 167 8.20 -12.01 3.50
N GLN A 168 8.09 -12.86 2.48
CA GLN A 168 7.15 -13.98 2.52
C GLN A 168 7.54 -14.87 3.71
N PRO A 169 6.60 -15.15 4.63
CA PRO A 169 6.84 -16.20 5.62
C PRO A 169 7.18 -17.47 4.84
N THR A 170 8.28 -18.13 5.19
CA THR A 170 8.60 -19.44 4.64
C THR A 170 7.33 -20.27 4.75
N ALA A 171 6.74 -20.64 3.61
CA ALA A 171 5.71 -21.66 3.62
C ALA A 171 6.33 -22.79 4.45
N ARG A 172 5.66 -23.22 5.54
CA ARG A 172 6.10 -24.42 6.25
C ARG A 172 6.38 -25.42 5.15
N SER A 173 7.64 -25.84 5.02
CA SER A 173 8.01 -26.83 4.04
C SER A 173 7.07 -27.98 4.30
N GLN A 174 6.05 -28.11 3.45
CA GLN A 174 5.48 -29.39 3.20
C GLN A 174 6.66 -30.09 2.56
N HIS A 175 7.48 -30.70 3.40
CA HIS A 175 8.26 -31.83 2.95
C HIS A 175 7.27 -32.62 2.09
N PRO A 176 7.61 -32.98 0.86
CA PRO A 176 6.92 -34.09 0.25
C PRO A 176 7.31 -35.30 1.12
N GLU A 177 6.70 -35.43 2.31
CA GLU A 177 6.17 -36.71 2.68
C GLU A 177 5.45 -37.15 1.42
N GLN A 178 5.90 -38.26 0.84
CA GLN A 178 5.17 -38.92 -0.21
C GLN A 178 3.73 -38.90 0.26
N ILE A 179 2.91 -38.04 -0.35
CA ILE A 179 1.48 -38.04 -0.11
C ILE A 179 1.09 -39.33 -0.80
N ALA A 180 1.18 -40.43 -0.04
CA ALA A 180 0.44 -41.64 -0.35
C ALA A 180 -0.95 -41.13 -0.72
N ALA A 181 -1.47 -41.59 -1.87
CA ALA A 181 -2.80 -41.21 -2.30
C ALA A 181 -3.69 -41.23 -1.06
N PRO A 182 -4.31 -40.10 -0.68
CA PRO A 182 -5.03 -40.03 0.57
C PRO A 182 -6.00 -41.22 0.57
N ASP A 183 -5.99 -41.99 1.67
CA ASP A 183 -6.95 -43.07 1.83
C ASP A 183 -8.31 -42.53 1.40
N PRO A 184 -9.06 -43.25 0.55
CA PRO A 184 -10.32 -42.75 -0.01
C PRO A 184 -11.14 -42.21 1.15
N VAL A 185 -11.32 -40.89 1.18
CA VAL A 185 -11.97 -40.21 2.29
C VAL A 185 -13.33 -40.89 2.43
N PRO A 186 -13.63 -41.55 3.57
CA PRO A 186 -14.90 -42.22 3.72
C PRO A 186 -15.98 -41.20 3.40
N ARG A 187 -16.97 -41.57 2.58
CA ARG A 187 -18.11 -40.68 2.31
C ARG A 187 -18.75 -40.36 3.65
N VAL A 188 -18.37 -39.21 4.21
CA VAL A 188 -18.93 -38.73 5.47
C VAL A 188 -20.37 -38.39 5.14
N LEU A 189 -21.29 -39.20 5.66
CA LEU A 189 -22.69 -38.85 5.65
C LEU A 189 -22.83 -37.65 6.59
N LEU A 190 -22.84 -36.45 6.01
CA LEU A 190 -23.13 -35.25 6.74
C LEU A 190 -24.56 -35.38 7.27
N ASP A 191 -24.73 -35.12 8.55
CA ASP A 191 -26.06 -35.02 9.12
C ASP A 191 -26.89 -33.99 8.32
N PRO A 192 -28.18 -34.24 8.05
CA PRO A 192 -29.02 -33.38 7.21
C PRO A 192 -28.99 -31.88 7.59
N GLY A 193 -28.80 -31.56 8.88
CA GLY A 193 -28.71 -30.20 9.38
C GLY A 193 -27.30 -29.60 9.39
N TYR A 194 -26.29 -30.26 8.82
CA TYR A 194 -24.90 -29.82 8.86
C TYR A 194 -24.71 -28.42 8.27
N TYR A 195 -25.28 -28.17 7.09
CA TYR A 195 -25.20 -26.87 6.42
C TYR A 195 -25.99 -25.79 7.18
N GLU A 196 -27.15 -26.16 7.74
CA GLU A 196 -27.99 -25.26 8.52
C GLU A 196 -27.30 -24.83 9.83
N ARG A 197 -26.69 -25.77 10.56
CA ARG A 197 -25.86 -25.44 11.73
C ARG A 197 -24.70 -24.52 11.34
N GLY A 198 -24.05 -24.78 10.21
CA GLY A 198 -22.97 -23.92 9.72
C GLY A 198 -23.42 -22.51 9.36
N THR A 199 -24.62 -22.35 8.78
CA THR A 199 -25.18 -21.03 8.47
C THR A 199 -25.71 -20.30 9.71
N LEU A 200 -26.26 -21.03 10.69
CA LEU A 200 -26.66 -20.48 11.98
C LEU A 200 -25.47 -20.02 12.80
N ALA A 201 -24.39 -20.81 12.86
CA ALA A 201 -23.16 -20.44 13.55
C ALA A 201 -22.56 -19.15 12.98
N ARG A 202 -22.56 -18.98 11.64
CA ARG A 202 -22.09 -17.74 10.99
C ARG A 202 -23.00 -16.56 11.29
N ARG A 203 -24.33 -16.74 11.24
CA ARG A 203 -25.29 -15.69 11.62
C ARG A 203 -25.13 -15.26 13.07
N HIS A 204 -24.95 -16.22 13.97
CA HIS A 204 -24.67 -15.96 15.38
C HIS A 204 -23.36 -15.19 15.56
N ALA A 205 -22.29 -15.60 14.87
CA ALA A 205 -21.00 -14.89 14.90
C ALA A 205 -21.13 -13.45 14.36
N HIS A 206 -21.89 -13.24 13.29
CA HIS A 206 -22.19 -11.89 12.81
C HIS A 206 -22.94 -11.06 13.87
N GLY A 207 -23.95 -11.63 14.53
CA GLY A 207 -24.65 -10.95 15.63
C GLY A 207 -23.75 -10.62 16.83
N LEU A 208 -22.78 -11.50 17.15
CA LEU A 208 -21.78 -11.22 18.19
C LEU A 208 -20.85 -10.06 17.81
N LEU A 209 -20.58 -9.88 16.52
CA LEU A 209 -19.65 -8.86 16.00
C LEU A 209 -20.35 -7.54 15.61
N ASP A 210 -21.68 -7.51 15.55
CA ASP A 210 -22.48 -6.37 15.10
C ASP A 210 -22.28 -5.09 15.95
N GLY A 211 -21.83 -5.24 17.20
CA GLY A 211 -21.52 -4.13 18.11
C GLY A 211 -20.02 -3.77 18.20
N VAL A 212 -19.14 -4.42 17.45
CA VAL A 212 -17.69 -4.14 17.55
C VAL A 212 -17.37 -2.76 16.99
N ASP A 213 -18.02 -2.34 15.91
CA ASP A 213 -17.77 -1.04 15.29
C ASP A 213 -18.15 0.12 16.22
N SER A 214 -19.24 0.00 16.98
CA SER A 214 -19.63 1.02 17.96
C SER A 214 -18.66 1.08 19.14
N VAL A 215 -18.21 -0.08 19.65
CA VAL A 215 -17.19 -0.11 20.71
C VAL A 215 -15.87 0.51 20.23
N LEU A 216 -15.47 0.26 18.99
CA LEU A 216 -14.27 0.87 18.42
C LEU A 216 -14.43 2.39 18.23
N ALA A 217 -15.61 2.86 17.81
CA ALA A 217 -15.92 4.28 17.71
C ALA A 217 -15.90 4.98 19.09
N ASP A 218 -16.39 4.33 20.14
CA ASP A 218 -16.34 4.85 21.52
C ASP A 218 -14.89 4.96 22.02
N VAL A 219 -14.06 3.95 21.71
CA VAL A 219 -12.62 3.97 22.05
C VAL A 219 -11.90 5.08 21.29
N GLU A 220 -12.19 5.27 20.01
CA GLU A 220 -11.64 6.37 19.19
C GLU A 220 -12.04 7.73 19.76
N THR A 221 -13.31 7.93 20.06
CA THR A 221 -13.83 9.16 20.70
C THR A 221 -13.11 9.44 22.03
N ARG A 222 -12.91 8.41 22.86
CA ARG A 222 -12.21 8.55 24.14
C ARG A 222 -10.72 8.85 23.96
N ALA A 223 -10.08 8.28 22.95
CA ALA A 223 -8.69 8.57 22.64
C ALA A 223 -8.52 10.03 22.17
N ASP A 224 -9.42 10.53 21.33
CA ASP A 224 -9.43 11.93 20.90
C ASP A 224 -9.62 12.88 22.07
N SER A 225 -10.57 12.60 22.97
CA SER A 225 -10.76 13.42 24.18
C SER A 225 -9.53 13.44 25.10
N LEU A 226 -8.81 12.32 25.22
CA LEU A 226 -7.58 12.26 26.01
C LEU A 226 -6.43 13.04 25.35
N LEU A 227 -6.35 13.00 24.02
CA LEU A 227 -5.37 13.79 23.28
C LEU A 227 -5.64 15.29 23.41
N GLU A 228 -6.90 15.72 23.29
CA GLU A 228 -7.31 17.11 23.48
C GLU A 228 -6.98 17.59 24.90
N ALA A 229 -7.33 16.79 25.92
CA ALA A 229 -7.01 17.12 27.31
C ALA A 229 -5.49 17.22 27.57
N LEU A 230 -4.66 16.42 26.89
CA LEU A 230 -3.20 16.51 26.99
C LEU A 230 -2.65 17.77 26.31
N VAL A 231 -3.21 18.16 25.17
CA VAL A 231 -2.86 19.40 24.48
C VAL A 231 -3.21 20.60 25.36
N ASP A 232 -4.44 20.66 25.88
CA ASP A 232 -4.90 21.72 26.79
C ASP A 232 -4.00 21.81 28.04
N PHE A 233 -3.62 20.66 28.60
CA PHE A 233 -2.70 20.62 29.74
C PHE A 233 -1.34 21.23 29.40
N LEU A 234 -0.73 20.86 28.27
CA LEU A 234 0.56 21.40 27.81
C LEU A 234 0.48 22.89 27.50
N GLU A 235 -0.62 23.36 26.91
CA GLU A 235 -0.87 24.78 26.68
C GLU A 235 -1.03 25.55 27.99
N SER A 236 -1.71 24.96 28.99
CA SER A 236 -1.86 25.57 30.31
C SER A 236 -0.56 25.65 31.11
N GLU A 237 0.32 24.64 31.00
CA GLU A 237 1.61 24.62 31.66
C GLU A 237 2.62 25.55 30.97
N THR A 238 2.59 25.64 29.63
CA THR A 238 3.41 26.61 28.89
C THR A 238 2.96 28.05 29.14
N ALA A 239 1.66 28.30 29.35
CA ALA A 239 1.14 29.60 29.78
C ALA A 239 1.44 29.94 31.26
N ARG A 240 1.72 28.94 32.10
CA ARG A 240 2.09 29.11 33.52
C ARG A 240 3.56 29.35 33.79
N VAL A 241 4.43 29.21 32.79
CA VAL A 241 5.84 29.63 32.91
C VAL A 241 5.91 31.12 32.56
N PRO A 242 5.96 32.06 33.52
CA PRO A 242 6.28 33.44 33.21
C PRO A 242 7.69 33.48 32.62
N ALA A 243 7.84 34.26 31.54
CA ALA A 243 9.13 34.70 31.02
C ALA A 243 9.83 35.54 32.09
N ASP A 244 10.48 34.89 33.05
CA ASP A 244 11.25 35.54 34.10
C ASP A 244 12.58 34.82 34.27
N THR A 245 13.46 35.01 33.29
CA THR A 245 14.93 35.10 33.49
C THR A 245 15.58 35.62 32.22
N VAL A 246 15.53 36.95 32.04
CA VAL A 246 16.57 37.69 31.32
C VAL A 246 16.85 38.96 32.11
N GLU A 247 17.86 38.89 32.98
CA GLU A 247 18.81 39.98 33.22
C GLU A 247 20.20 39.38 33.43
#